data_AF-A0A9P1A5L7-F1
#
_entry.id   AF-A0A9P1A5L7-F1
#
_cell.length_a   1.000
_cell.length_b   1.000
_cell.length_c   1.000
_cell.angle_alpha   90.00
_cell.angle_beta   90.00
_cell.angle_gamma   90.00
#
_symmetry.space_group_name_H-M   'P 1'
#
loop_
_entity.id
_entity.type
_entity.pdbx_description
1 polymer ?
#
loop_
_entity_poly.entity_id
_entity_poly.type
_entity_poly.pdbx_seq_one_letter_code
_entity_poly.pdbx_strand_id
1 'polypeptide(L)'
;MSYENHASVWLYNKSDYYYKVRVRHHYTDQGYDDSGWKMLKPGGEVEVFDSITFWTGVFTTGGDTWKVAGLRMKEVKEENELTFKFDGKVLSVDAMDTIYEGDWYDHMLHPSDDGKTVCVYVRSKDLVTIESPSHTSECQFLNLFDYY
;
A
#
# COMPACT_ATOMS: atom_id res chain seq x y z
N MET A 1 -26.27 -4.05 -15.52
CA MET A 1 -25.10 -4.25 -16.38
C MET A 1 -23.87 -4.06 -15.51
N SER A 2 -22.85 -4.91 -15.63
CA SER A 2 -21.55 -4.71 -15.00
C SER A 2 -20.60 -4.07 -16.01
N TYR A 3 -19.71 -3.21 -15.52
CA TYR A 3 -18.68 -2.54 -16.31
C TYR A 3 -17.34 -2.86 -15.68
N GLU A 4 -16.40 -3.32 -16.49
CA GLU A 4 -14.98 -3.45 -16.11
C GLU A 4 -14.33 -2.07 -16.22
N ASN A 5 -13.52 -1.72 -15.21
CA ASN A 5 -12.84 -0.43 -15.09
C ASN A 5 -11.41 -0.68 -14.63
N HIS A 6 -10.54 0.30 -14.86
CA HIS A 6 -9.13 0.20 -14.51
C HIS A 6 -8.62 1.44 -13.78
N ALA A 7 -7.68 1.27 -12.87
CA ALA A 7 -6.99 2.38 -12.21
C ALA A 7 -5.50 2.09 -12.06
N SER A 8 -4.65 3.11 -12.15
CA SER A 8 -3.26 2.99 -11.74
C SER A 8 -3.12 3.21 -10.24
N VAL A 9 -2.05 2.72 -9.63
CA VAL A 9 -1.83 2.88 -8.19
C VAL A 9 -0.43 3.40 -7.92
N TRP A 10 -0.37 4.48 -7.14
CA TRP A 10 0.87 5.09 -6.67
C TRP A 10 1.00 4.97 -5.17
N LEU A 11 2.23 4.68 -4.72
CA LEU A 11 2.57 4.58 -3.32
C LEU A 11 3.48 5.74 -2.94
N TYR A 12 3.12 6.44 -1.87
CA TYR A 12 3.84 7.58 -1.33
C TYR A 12 4.27 7.30 0.10
N ASN A 13 5.56 7.50 0.38
CA ASN A 13 6.06 7.53 1.74
C ASN A 13 6.05 8.98 2.25
N LYS A 14 5.03 9.34 3.02
CA LYS A 14 4.90 10.64 3.71
C LYS A 14 5.28 10.54 5.19
N SER A 15 5.99 9.48 5.58
CA SER A 15 6.56 9.32 6.91
C SER A 15 7.99 9.84 6.98
N ASP A 16 8.54 9.89 8.18
CA ASP A 16 9.94 10.26 8.45
C ASP A 16 10.91 9.06 8.35
N TYR A 17 10.41 7.85 8.05
CA TYR A 17 11.20 6.63 8.01
C TYR A 17 11.47 6.16 6.57
N TYR A 18 12.59 5.44 6.40
CA TYR A 18 12.75 4.60 5.22
C TYR A 18 11.82 3.40 5.37
N TYR A 19 11.15 3.02 4.28
CA TYR A 19 10.25 1.89 4.27
C TYR A 19 10.50 0.99 3.09
N LYS A 20 10.38 -0.32 3.32
CA LYS A 20 10.13 -1.29 2.25
C LYS A 20 8.66 -1.68 2.33
N VAL A 21 7.87 -1.33 1.33
CA VAL A 21 6.40 -1.46 1.37
C VAL A 21 5.91 -2.39 0.27
N ARG A 22 4.83 -3.11 0.55
CA ARG A 22 4.09 -3.94 -0.41
C ARG A 22 2.61 -3.57 -0.33
N VAL A 23 2.03 -3.24 -1.47
CA VAL A 23 0.60 -3.03 -1.67
C VAL A 23 0.01 -4.24 -2.41
N ARG A 24 -1.15 -4.69 -1.97
CA ARG A 24 -1.98 -5.66 -2.67
C ARG A 24 -3.40 -5.14 -2.81
N HIS A 25 -4.01 -5.46 -3.93
CA HIS A 25 -5.38 -5.12 -4.25
C HIS A 25 -6.12 -6.41 -4.64
N HIS A 26 -7.38 -6.52 -4.25
CA HIS A 26 -8.21 -7.67 -4.57
C HIS A 26 -9.66 -7.23 -4.72
N TYR A 27 -10.19 -7.40 -5.93
CA TYR A 27 -11.62 -7.36 -6.18
C TYR A 27 -12.22 -8.75 -5.92
N THR A 28 -13.38 -8.80 -5.28
CA THR A 28 -14.02 -10.07 -4.87
C THR A 28 -14.16 -11.08 -6.01
N ASP A 29 -13.90 -12.35 -5.72
CA ASP A 29 -13.93 -13.50 -6.64
C ASP A 29 -12.95 -13.40 -7.82
N GLN A 30 -11.94 -12.52 -7.74
CA GLN A 30 -10.84 -12.43 -8.69
C GLN A 30 -9.51 -12.86 -8.05
N GLY A 31 -8.45 -12.93 -8.85
CA GLY A 31 -7.09 -12.97 -8.30
C GLY A 31 -6.76 -11.66 -7.58
N TYR A 32 -5.67 -11.64 -6.82
CA TYR A 32 -5.16 -10.40 -6.22
C TYR A 32 -3.95 -9.88 -6.99
N ASP A 33 -3.86 -8.56 -7.10
CA ASP A 33 -2.70 -7.85 -7.60
C ASP A 33 -1.66 -7.70 -6.48
N ASP A 34 -0.39 -7.85 -6.83
CA ASP A 34 0.72 -7.78 -5.88
C ASP A 34 1.89 -6.97 -6.43
N SER A 35 2.16 -5.84 -5.79
CA SER A 35 3.20 -4.91 -6.24
C SER A 35 4.63 -5.43 -6.01
N GLY A 36 4.77 -6.51 -5.23
CA GLY A 36 6.03 -6.88 -4.61
C GLY A 36 6.50 -5.83 -3.61
N TRP A 37 7.72 -6.01 -3.10
CA TRP A 37 8.29 -5.05 -2.16
C TRP A 37 9.02 -3.90 -2.87
N LYS A 38 8.68 -2.66 -2.53
CA LYS A 38 9.33 -1.44 -3.03
C LYS A 38 10.01 -0.68 -1.89
N MET A 39 11.24 -0.25 -2.09
CA MET A 39 11.97 0.58 -1.12
C MET A 39 11.71 2.05 -1.39
N LEU A 40 11.38 2.81 -0.36
CA LEU A 40 11.04 4.22 -0.41
C LEU A 40 11.76 4.97 0.71
N LYS A 41 12.39 6.09 0.35
CA LYS A 41 12.91 7.05 1.34
C LYS A 41 11.79 7.96 1.85
N PRO A 42 11.99 8.66 2.97
CA PRO A 42 11.08 9.73 3.41
C PRO A 42 10.78 10.71 2.27
N GLY A 43 9.50 10.99 2.04
CA GLY A 43 9.01 11.85 0.96
C GLY A 43 9.03 11.22 -0.44
N GLY A 44 9.55 10.00 -0.60
CA GLY A 44 9.62 9.30 -1.88
C GLY A 44 8.28 8.73 -2.34
N GLU A 45 8.20 8.42 -3.62
CA GLU A 45 7.01 7.86 -4.27
C GLU A 45 7.40 6.90 -5.39
N VAL A 46 6.50 5.96 -5.70
CA VAL A 46 6.68 4.99 -6.77
C VAL A 46 5.33 4.49 -7.27
N GLU A 47 5.21 4.28 -8.58
CA GLU A 47 4.09 3.54 -9.15
C GLU A 47 4.18 2.05 -8.79
N VAL A 48 3.10 1.48 -8.25
CA VAL A 48 3.06 0.09 -7.79
C VAL A 48 2.21 -0.81 -8.68
N PHE A 49 1.23 -0.24 -9.39
CA PHE A 49 0.45 -0.90 -10.42
C PHE A 49 0.21 0.08 -11.57
N ASP A 50 0.49 -0.35 -12.80
CA ASP A 50 0.12 0.37 -14.02
C ASP A 50 -1.39 0.29 -14.27
N SER A 51 -2.00 -0.85 -13.92
CA SER A 51 -3.44 -1.07 -14.00
C SER A 51 -3.87 -2.17 -13.02
N ILE A 52 -4.78 -1.83 -12.11
CA ILE A 52 -5.64 -2.79 -11.41
C ILE A 52 -7.03 -2.81 -12.05
N THR A 53 -7.74 -3.93 -11.97
CA THR A 53 -9.08 -4.08 -12.54
C THR A 53 -10.13 -4.14 -11.43
N PHE A 54 -11.21 -3.39 -11.60
CA PHE A 54 -12.37 -3.40 -10.70
C PHE A 54 -13.67 -3.34 -11.50
N TRP A 55 -14.78 -3.79 -10.90
CA TRP A 55 -16.08 -3.81 -11.57
C TRP A 55 -17.09 -2.94 -10.85
N THR A 56 -17.92 -2.27 -11.64
CA THR A 56 -19.01 -1.42 -11.15
C THR A 56 -20.34 -1.75 -11.84
N GLY A 57 -21.45 -1.31 -11.26
CA GLY A 57 -22.78 -1.41 -11.86
C GLY A 57 -23.81 -2.09 -10.96
N VAL A 58 -25.09 -2.01 -11.33
CA VAL A 58 -26.21 -2.45 -10.47
C VAL A 58 -26.27 -3.96 -10.17
N PHE A 59 -25.42 -4.77 -10.81
CA PHE A 59 -25.35 -6.22 -10.60
C PHE A 59 -24.00 -6.67 -10.03
N THR A 60 -23.08 -5.75 -9.72
CA THR A 60 -21.84 -6.13 -9.05
C THR A 60 -22.12 -6.32 -7.57
N THR A 61 -21.67 -7.46 -7.02
CA THR A 61 -21.74 -7.78 -5.58
C THR A 61 -20.36 -7.82 -4.94
N GLY A 62 -19.30 -7.62 -5.74
CA GLY A 62 -17.93 -7.61 -5.27
C GLY A 62 -17.52 -6.25 -4.73
N GLY A 63 -16.47 -6.26 -3.91
CA GLY A 63 -15.81 -5.08 -3.42
C GLY A 63 -14.30 -5.12 -3.56
N ASP A 64 -13.70 -3.94 -3.48
CA ASP A 64 -12.26 -3.70 -3.55
C ASP A 64 -11.67 -3.70 -2.14
N THR A 65 -10.75 -4.63 -1.93
CA THR A 65 -10.05 -4.82 -0.67
C THR A 65 -8.55 -4.64 -0.86
N TRP A 66 -7.90 -4.08 0.15
CA TRP A 66 -6.52 -3.65 0.07
C TRP A 66 -5.71 -4.21 1.24
N LYS A 67 -4.43 -4.52 0.97
CA LYS A 67 -3.44 -4.84 1.99
C LYS A 67 -2.22 -3.97 1.79
N VAL A 68 -1.75 -3.37 2.88
CA VAL A 68 -0.50 -2.60 2.90
C VAL A 68 0.36 -3.14 4.05
N ALA A 69 1.55 -3.60 3.69
CA ALA A 69 2.55 -4.07 4.64
C ALA A 69 3.85 -3.28 4.44
N GLY A 70 4.49 -2.89 5.53
CA GLY A 70 5.73 -2.12 5.55
C GLY A 70 6.76 -2.75 6.47
N LEU A 71 8.01 -2.74 6.04
CA LEU A 71 9.16 -2.93 6.91
C LEU A 71 9.75 -1.55 7.14
N ARG A 72 9.61 -1.05 8.37
CA ARG A 72 10.23 0.21 8.79
C ARG A 72 11.72 -0.03 8.92
N MET A 73 12.50 0.86 8.32
CA MET A 73 13.94 0.69 8.20
C MET A 73 14.66 1.75 9.02
N LYS A 74 15.74 1.34 9.70
CA LYS A 74 16.68 2.24 10.39
C LYS A 74 18.05 2.17 9.76
N GLU A 75 18.77 3.29 9.80
CA GLU A 75 20.15 3.35 9.36
C GLU A 75 21.07 2.67 10.38
N VAL A 76 22.03 1.89 9.88
CA VAL A 76 23.02 1.19 10.69
C VAL A 76 24.43 1.46 10.15
N LYS A 77 25.44 1.30 11.00
CA LYS A 77 26.83 1.60 10.65
C LYS A 77 27.53 0.47 9.90
N GLU A 78 27.13 -0.77 10.17
CA GLU A 78 27.80 -1.97 9.66
C GLU A 78 26.88 -2.71 8.70
N GLU A 79 27.43 -3.10 7.56
CA GLU A 79 26.76 -3.94 6.57
C GLU A 79 26.91 -5.42 6.98
N ASN A 80 25.80 -6.15 6.94
CA ASN A 80 25.75 -7.59 7.11
C ASN A 80 24.63 -8.19 6.24
N GLU A 81 24.43 -9.51 6.32
CA GLU A 81 23.45 -10.25 5.51
C GLU A 81 21.99 -9.83 5.72
N LEU A 82 21.69 -9.12 6.81
CA LEU A 82 20.35 -8.60 7.16
C LEU A 82 20.16 -7.12 6.80
N THR A 83 21.14 -6.50 6.14
CA THR A 83 21.10 -5.08 5.76
C THR A 83 20.81 -4.87 4.27
N PHE A 84 20.27 -3.70 3.95
CA PHE A 84 19.92 -3.27 2.60
C PHE A 84 20.65 -1.96 2.27
N LYS A 85 21.29 -1.90 1.10
CA LYS A 85 21.85 -0.66 0.55
C LYS A 85 20.78 0.08 -0.24
N PHE A 86 20.46 1.31 0.15
CA PHE A 86 19.49 2.14 -0.56
C PHE A 86 19.76 3.62 -0.30
N ASP A 87 19.66 4.47 -1.34
CA ASP A 87 19.85 5.92 -1.24
C ASP A 87 21.18 6.31 -0.54
N GLY A 88 22.25 5.55 -0.80
CA GLY A 88 23.57 5.74 -0.20
C GLY A 88 23.71 5.30 1.26
N LYS A 89 22.67 4.73 1.86
CA LYS A 89 22.64 4.29 3.26
C LYS A 89 22.62 2.77 3.39
N VAL A 90 23.08 2.28 4.55
CA VAL A 90 22.94 0.88 4.97
C VAL A 90 21.79 0.83 5.97
N LEU A 91 20.75 0.07 5.64
CA LEU A 91 19.49 0.02 6.38
C LEU A 91 19.23 -1.38 6.92
N SER A 92 18.71 -1.50 8.14
CA SER A 92 18.17 -2.75 8.69
C SER A 92 16.69 -2.60 9.00
N VAL A 93 15.95 -3.72 9.04
CA VAL A 93 14.56 -3.72 9.52
C VAL A 93 14.56 -3.35 11.01
N ASP A 94 13.67 -2.44 11.38
CA ASP A 94 13.42 -2.01 12.76
C ASP A 94 12.06 -2.49 13.26
N ALA A 95 11.03 -2.38 12.42
CA ALA A 95 9.67 -2.81 12.72
C ALA A 95 8.99 -3.39 11.47
N MET A 96 7.93 -4.18 11.70
CA MET A 96 7.02 -4.64 10.66
C MET A 96 5.64 -4.07 10.93
N ASP A 97 5.19 -3.18 10.05
CA ASP A 97 3.93 -2.46 10.15
C ASP A 97 2.93 -3.02 9.14
N THR A 98 1.67 -3.18 9.53
CA THR A 98 0.59 -3.64 8.65
C THR A 98 -0.72 -2.93 8.93
N ILE A 99 -1.54 -2.72 7.90
CA ILE A 99 -2.91 -2.25 8.11
C ILE A 99 -3.78 -3.38 8.67
N TYR A 100 -4.78 -3.01 9.46
CA TYR A 100 -5.85 -3.90 9.95
C TYR A 100 -5.34 -5.26 10.47
N GLU A 101 -4.31 -5.21 11.34
CA GLU A 101 -3.69 -6.40 11.94
C GLU A 101 -3.13 -7.42 10.92
N GLY A 102 -2.77 -6.94 9.72
CA GLY A 102 -2.27 -7.77 8.63
C GLY A 102 -3.37 -8.30 7.70
N ASP A 103 -4.62 -7.93 7.95
CA ASP A 103 -5.76 -8.35 7.13
C ASP A 103 -6.21 -7.31 6.09
N TRP A 104 -7.20 -7.69 5.28
CA TRP A 104 -7.72 -6.89 4.18
C TRP A 104 -8.56 -5.74 4.72
N TYR A 105 -8.44 -4.59 4.08
CA TYR A 105 -9.17 -3.37 4.43
C TYR A 105 -9.94 -2.85 3.22
N ASP A 106 -11.21 -2.48 3.44
CA ASP A 106 -12.12 -2.08 2.35
C ASP A 106 -11.84 -0.64 1.90
N HIS A 107 -11.67 -0.44 0.59
CA HIS A 107 -11.69 0.87 -0.05
C HIS A 107 -12.25 0.70 -1.46
N MET A 108 -13.55 0.96 -1.59
CA MET A 108 -14.35 0.66 -2.79
C MET A 108 -14.07 1.61 -3.93
N LEU A 109 -13.72 1.09 -5.11
CA LEU A 109 -13.56 1.93 -6.28
C LEU A 109 -14.91 2.16 -6.98
N HIS A 110 -15.06 3.35 -7.54
CA HIS A 110 -16.29 3.81 -8.18
C HIS A 110 -16.05 4.13 -9.66
N PRO A 111 -17.11 4.27 -10.48
CA PRO A 111 -16.94 4.61 -11.89
C PRO A 111 -16.16 5.91 -12.14
N SER A 112 -16.13 6.83 -11.17
CA SER A 112 -15.34 8.07 -11.26
C SER A 112 -13.82 7.87 -11.17
N ASP A 113 -13.39 6.67 -10.78
CA ASP A 113 -12.00 6.29 -10.58
C ASP A 113 -11.42 5.57 -11.82
N ASP A 114 -12.25 5.23 -12.80
CA ASP A 114 -11.83 4.60 -14.06
C ASP A 114 -10.85 5.51 -14.83
N GLY A 115 -9.74 4.91 -15.27
CA GLY A 115 -8.62 5.56 -15.92
C GLY A 115 -7.85 6.55 -15.03
N LYS A 116 -8.07 6.54 -13.71
CA LYS A 116 -7.44 7.47 -12.76
C LYS A 116 -6.45 6.76 -11.84
N THR A 117 -5.80 7.56 -11.00
CA THR A 117 -4.81 7.06 -10.05
C THR A 117 -5.40 6.98 -8.65
N VAL A 118 -5.21 5.83 -8.02
CA VAL A 118 -5.38 5.63 -6.58
C VAL A 118 -4.04 5.88 -5.90
N CYS A 119 -4.03 6.69 -4.85
CA CYS A 119 -2.84 7.04 -4.11
C CYS A 119 -2.86 6.39 -2.71
N VAL A 120 -1.90 5.52 -2.45
CA VAL A 120 -1.66 4.94 -1.12
C VAL A 120 -0.58 5.77 -0.43
N TYR A 121 -0.88 6.31 0.74
CA TYR A 121 0.06 7.10 1.55
C TYR A 121 0.40 6.36 2.83
N VAL A 122 1.67 6.05 3.05
CA VAL A 122 2.21 5.70 4.37
C VAL A 122 2.57 7.00 5.06
N ARG A 123 1.82 7.40 6.09
CA ARG A 123 1.94 8.69 6.79
C ARG A 123 2.63 8.52 8.15
N SER A 124 3.12 9.62 8.73
CA SER A 124 3.59 9.65 10.11
C SER A 124 2.46 9.34 11.10
N LYS A 125 2.82 8.89 12.32
CA LYS A 125 1.90 8.43 13.37
C LYS A 125 1.12 7.16 13.01
N ASP A 126 1.78 6.24 12.32
CA ASP A 126 1.28 4.87 12.11
C ASP A 126 -0.10 4.89 11.41
N LEU A 127 -0.20 5.65 10.31
CA LEU A 127 -1.44 5.83 9.54
C LEU A 127 -1.19 5.53 8.06
N VAL A 128 -2.12 4.79 7.45
CA VAL A 128 -2.21 4.62 6.00
C VAL A 128 -3.51 5.26 5.49
N THR A 129 -3.39 6.03 4.43
CA THR A 129 -4.52 6.59 3.69
C THR A 129 -4.56 6.01 2.28
N ILE A 130 -5.73 5.60 1.81
CA ILE A 130 -5.98 5.22 0.43
C ILE A 130 -6.91 6.28 -0.15
N GLU A 131 -6.44 7.02 -1.15
CA GLU A 131 -7.16 8.12 -1.80
C GLU A 131 -7.46 7.76 -3.24
N SER A 132 -8.73 7.77 -3.61
CA SER A 132 -9.21 7.74 -4.99
C SER A 132 -9.98 9.03 -5.29
N PRO A 133 -10.23 9.38 -6.57
CA PRO A 133 -11.09 10.50 -6.91
C PRO A 133 -12.47 10.47 -6.25
N SER A 134 -13.01 9.27 -6.01
CA SER A 134 -14.33 9.08 -5.40
C SER A 134 -14.35 9.34 -3.90
N HIS A 135 -13.33 8.93 -3.15
CA HIS A 135 -13.26 9.10 -1.70
C HIS A 135 -11.88 8.80 -1.12
N THR A 136 -11.76 8.99 0.20
CA THR A 136 -10.58 8.67 0.98
C THR A 136 -10.94 7.71 2.10
N SER A 137 -10.14 6.67 2.29
CA SER A 137 -10.21 5.79 3.46
C SER A 137 -8.92 5.90 4.28
N GLU A 138 -9.03 5.74 5.60
CA GLU A 138 -7.92 5.83 6.54
C GLU A 138 -7.93 4.64 7.49
N CYS A 139 -6.76 4.06 7.73
CA CYS A 139 -6.58 2.94 8.65
C CYS A 139 -5.24 3.03 9.38
N GLN A 140 -5.17 2.48 10.59
CA GLN A 140 -3.93 2.41 11.36
C GLN A 140 -2.93 1.46 10.71
N PHE A 141 -1.65 1.80 10.83
CA PHE A 141 -0.52 1.03 10.34
C PHE A 141 0.26 0.46 11.51
N LEU A 142 -0.27 -0.64 12.02
CA LEU A 142 0.08 -1.18 13.32
C LEU A 142 1.36 -2.00 13.26
N ASN A 143 2.24 -1.81 14.24
CA ASN A 143 3.44 -2.62 14.41
C ASN A 143 3.04 -4.00 14.94
N LEU A 144 3.36 -5.05 14.19
CA LEU A 144 3.05 -6.43 14.58
C LEU A 144 3.83 -6.91 15.80
N PHE A 145 4.97 -6.30 16.13
CA PHE A 145 5.74 -6.64 17.32
C PHE A 145 5.10 -6.12 18.61
N ASP A 146 4.13 -5.21 18.54
CA ASP A 146 3.46 -4.69 19.74
C ASP A 146 2.35 -5.62 20.27
N TYR A 147 2.03 -6.68 19.52
CA TYR A 147 0.96 -7.65 19.85
C TYR A 147 1.47 -8.98 20.43
N TYR A 148 2.78 -9.08 20.71
CA TYR A 148 3.45 -10.25 21.30
C TYR A 148 4.31 -9.86 22.49
#